data_AF-A0A1X0QBN6-F1
#
_entry.id   AF-A0A1X0QBN6-F1
#
_cell.length_a   1.000
_cell.length_b   1.000
_cell.length_c   1.000
_cell.angle_alpha   90.00
_cell.angle_beta   90.00
_cell.angle_gamma   90.00
#
_symmetry.space_group_name_H-M   'P 1'
#
loop_
_entity.id
_entity.type
_entity.pdbx_description
1 polymer ?
#
loop_
_entity_poly.entity_id
_entity_poly.type
_entity_poly.pdbx_seq_one_letter_code
_entity_poly.pdbx_strand_id
1 'polypeptide(L)'
;MALCGFNEVLTLTLTSIEENSLINNSMNGEAVKLGNFKSKDCEIVRTSLLPGMIKAIANNLQEKLPIKIFEVSDIVKLDDSVIGASNKRYFSGIIAANTSLLEDLQGALTMVMKKAGIELTYLISDKPHFINNQSADIYIGKVLIGSIGVFNSNIVNNHFNIQYPLVGFEINLETVYDIFSN
;
A
#
# COMPACT_ATOMS: atom_id res chain seq x y z
N MET A 1 -11.41 9.66 0.53
CA MET A 1 -10.75 9.38 -0.76
C MET A 1 -11.64 9.63 -1.96
N ALA A 2 -12.85 9.07 -2.03
CA ALA A 2 -13.77 9.33 -3.15
C ALA A 2 -14.00 10.84 -3.42
N LEU A 3 -14.20 11.64 -2.36
CA LEU A 3 -14.31 13.11 -2.47
C LEU A 3 -13.04 13.81 -3.00
N CYS A 4 -11.88 13.13 -2.99
CA CYS A 4 -10.62 13.60 -3.57
C CYS A 4 -10.44 13.15 -5.04
N GLY A 5 -11.45 12.51 -5.63
CA GLY A 5 -11.40 12.00 -7.01
C GLY A 5 -10.64 10.68 -7.17
N PHE A 6 -10.52 9.87 -6.11
CA PHE A 6 -9.97 8.52 -6.20
C PHE A 6 -11.09 7.49 -6.39
N ASN A 7 -10.84 6.48 -7.22
CA ASN A 7 -11.73 5.34 -7.38
C ASN A 7 -11.37 4.22 -6.42
N GLU A 8 -12.36 3.61 -5.78
CA GLU A 8 -12.11 2.43 -4.96
C GLU A 8 -11.85 1.22 -5.86
N VAL A 9 -10.89 0.39 -5.47
CA VAL A 9 -10.59 -0.88 -6.13
C VAL A 9 -10.67 -2.03 -5.14
N LEU A 10 -10.87 -3.24 -5.65
CA LEU A 10 -10.84 -4.47 -4.88
C LEU A 10 -9.87 -5.43 -5.53
N THR A 11 -8.70 -5.60 -4.93
CA THR A 11 -7.65 -6.48 -5.44
C THR A 11 -7.77 -7.89 -4.85
N LEU A 12 -7.16 -8.88 -5.49
CA LEU A 12 -7.18 -10.25 -5.00
C LEU A 12 -6.42 -10.35 -3.67
N THR A 13 -6.96 -11.16 -2.75
CA THR A 13 -6.32 -11.46 -1.46
C THR A 13 -5.10 -12.38 -1.61
N LEU A 14 -5.08 -13.19 -2.66
CA LEU A 14 -3.97 -14.09 -2.98
C LEU A 14 -3.02 -13.42 -3.97
N THR A 15 -1.72 -13.65 -3.80
CA THR A 15 -0.67 -13.11 -4.67
C THR A 15 0.51 -14.10 -4.74
N SER A 16 1.47 -13.81 -5.62
CA SER A 16 2.73 -14.55 -5.69
C SER A 16 3.70 -14.07 -4.62
N ILE A 17 4.65 -14.93 -4.25
CA ILE A 17 5.74 -14.55 -3.34
C ILE A 17 6.56 -13.42 -3.98
N GLU A 18 6.78 -13.50 -5.28
CA GLU A 18 7.55 -12.52 -6.06
C GLU A 18 6.94 -11.11 -5.98
N GLU A 19 5.66 -10.97 -6.34
CA GLU A 19 4.96 -9.67 -6.34
C GLU A 19 4.90 -9.04 -4.94
N ASN A 20 4.60 -9.84 -3.91
CA ASN A 20 4.52 -9.36 -2.53
C ASN A 20 5.89 -8.90 -1.99
N SER A 21 6.97 -9.55 -2.43
CA SER A 21 8.34 -9.22 -2.02
C SER A 21 8.84 -7.89 -2.59
N LEU A 22 8.19 -7.36 -3.63
CA LEU A 22 8.53 -6.05 -4.20
C LEU A 22 8.30 -4.90 -3.24
N ILE A 23 7.37 -5.07 -2.29
CA ILE A 23 7.04 -4.07 -1.27
C ILE A 23 7.68 -4.45 0.07
N ASN A 24 7.57 -5.72 0.43
CA ASN A 24 8.11 -6.25 1.68
C ASN A 24 9.35 -7.09 1.37
N ASN A 25 10.53 -6.49 1.52
CA ASN A 25 11.82 -7.19 1.38
C ASN A 25 11.99 -8.36 2.37
N SER A 26 11.11 -8.52 3.36
CA SER A 26 11.07 -9.66 4.27
C SER A 26 10.50 -10.90 3.57
N MET A 27 11.31 -11.52 2.70
CA MET A 27 11.05 -12.86 2.17
C MET A 27 10.94 -13.95 3.26
N ASN A 28 11.25 -13.64 4.52
CA ASN A 28 11.31 -14.61 5.60
C ASN A 28 10.25 -14.34 6.67
N GLY A 29 9.09 -14.99 6.51
CA GLY A 29 8.30 -15.44 7.66
C GLY A 29 7.09 -14.62 8.09
N GLU A 30 6.64 -13.64 7.29
CA GLU A 30 5.44 -12.84 7.65
C GLU A 30 4.17 -13.25 6.89
N ALA A 31 4.30 -13.90 5.73
CA ALA A 31 3.18 -14.26 4.86
C ALA A 31 2.68 -15.69 5.10
N VAL A 32 1.35 -15.85 5.16
CA VAL A 32 0.70 -17.16 5.18
C VAL A 32 0.82 -17.81 3.80
N LYS A 33 1.44 -18.99 3.75
CA LYS A 33 1.64 -19.77 2.52
C LYS A 33 0.52 -20.77 2.30
N LEU A 34 0.04 -20.87 1.07
CA LEU A 34 -0.94 -21.88 0.69
C LEU A 34 -0.23 -23.22 0.50
N GLY A 35 -0.69 -24.25 1.22
CA GLY A 35 -0.10 -25.59 1.12
C GLY A 35 -0.24 -26.23 -0.26
N ASN A 36 -1.34 -25.96 -0.98
CA ASN A 36 -1.66 -26.53 -2.30
C ASN A 36 -2.14 -25.45 -3.27
N PHE A 37 -1.27 -24.53 -3.67
CA PHE A 37 -1.61 -23.51 -4.67
C PHE A 37 -1.73 -24.11 -6.08
N LYS A 38 -2.70 -23.63 -6.87
CA LYS A 38 -2.95 -24.09 -8.25
C LYS A 38 -2.28 -23.22 -9.32
N SER A 39 -1.83 -22.02 -8.96
CA SER A 39 -1.17 -21.06 -9.84
C SER A 39 -0.15 -20.24 -9.04
N LYS A 40 0.86 -19.71 -9.74
CA LYS A 40 1.87 -18.82 -9.13
C LYS A 40 1.28 -17.55 -8.53
N ASP A 41 0.19 -17.04 -9.10
CA ASP A 41 -0.53 -15.88 -8.54
C ASP A 41 -1.22 -16.15 -7.20
N CYS A 42 -1.19 -17.40 -6.68
CA CYS A 42 -1.93 -17.82 -5.50
C CYS A 42 -1.03 -18.54 -4.47
N GLU A 43 0.25 -18.20 -4.38
CA GLU A 43 1.20 -18.86 -3.49
C GLU A 43 0.99 -18.47 -2.02
N ILE A 44 0.63 -17.20 -1.77
CA ILE A 44 0.48 -16.64 -0.43
C ILE A 44 -0.76 -15.78 -0.31
N VAL A 45 -1.15 -15.52 0.95
CA VAL A 45 -2.05 -14.43 1.28
C VAL A 45 -1.25 -13.13 1.35
N ARG A 46 -1.78 -12.05 0.74
CA ARG A 46 -1.11 -10.75 0.66
C ARG A 46 -0.77 -10.18 2.04
N THR A 47 0.43 -9.59 2.16
CA THR A 47 0.87 -8.85 3.36
C THR A 47 0.91 -7.34 3.17
N SER A 48 0.47 -6.86 2.01
CA SER A 48 0.31 -5.46 1.61
C SER A 48 -0.78 -5.35 0.55
N LEU A 49 -1.46 -4.22 0.44
CA LEU A 49 -2.42 -3.93 -0.62
C LEU A 49 -1.70 -3.41 -1.89
N LEU A 50 -0.52 -2.82 -1.72
CA LEU A 50 0.22 -2.14 -2.79
C LEU A 50 0.50 -3.01 -4.03
N PRO A 51 0.96 -4.28 -3.94
CA PRO A 51 1.22 -5.10 -5.13
C PRO A 51 -0.02 -5.29 -6.00
N GLY A 52 -1.16 -5.62 -5.36
CA GLY A 52 -2.44 -5.78 -6.05
C GLY A 52 -2.90 -4.49 -6.71
N MET A 53 -2.74 -3.35 -6.02
CA MET A 53 -3.13 -2.05 -6.56
C MET A 53 -2.23 -1.61 -7.72
N ILE A 54 -0.92 -1.88 -7.68
CA ILE A 54 -0.01 -1.62 -8.80
C ILE A 54 -0.39 -2.48 -10.00
N LYS A 55 -0.71 -3.76 -9.80
CA LYS A 55 -1.22 -4.67 -10.85
C LYS A 55 -2.55 -4.16 -11.44
N ALA A 56 -3.43 -3.60 -10.61
CA ALA A 56 -4.65 -2.97 -11.09
C ALA A 56 -4.37 -1.76 -12.00
N ILE A 57 -3.39 -0.93 -11.68
CA ILE A 57 -2.95 0.17 -12.56
C ILE A 57 -2.36 -0.37 -13.87
N ALA A 58 -1.51 -1.39 -13.80
CA ALA A 58 -0.88 -2.00 -14.96
C ALA A 58 -1.91 -2.49 -15.99
N ASN A 59 -3.02 -3.08 -15.53
CA ASN A 59 -4.12 -3.54 -16.37
C ASN A 59 -5.03 -2.41 -16.90
N ASN A 60 -4.82 -1.17 -16.47
CA ASN A 60 -5.64 -0.01 -16.80
C ASN A 60 -4.83 1.17 -17.36
N LEU A 61 -3.63 0.92 -17.90
CA LEU A 61 -2.78 1.98 -18.47
C LEU A 61 -3.38 2.69 -19.70
N GLN A 62 -4.40 2.08 -20.33
CA GLN A 62 -5.20 2.70 -21.39
C GLN A 62 -6.10 3.85 -20.90
N GLU A 63 -6.37 3.91 -19.59
CA GLU A 63 -7.20 4.96 -19.00
C GLU A 63 -6.46 6.30 -18.98
N LYS A 64 -7.25 7.38 -18.97
CA LYS A 64 -6.69 8.74 -18.98
C LYS A 64 -5.97 9.02 -17.66
N LEU A 65 -4.69 9.41 -17.74
CA LEU A 65 -3.92 9.91 -16.60
C LEU A 65 -4.47 11.27 -16.10
N PRO A 66 -4.39 11.56 -14.78
CA PRO A 66 -3.88 10.68 -13.72
C PRO A 66 -4.87 9.58 -13.32
N ILE A 67 -4.39 8.35 -13.14
CA ILE A 67 -5.17 7.25 -12.55
C ILE A 67 -5.01 7.35 -11.03
N LYS A 68 -6.12 7.52 -10.31
CA LYS A 68 -6.15 7.66 -8.84
C LYS A 68 -7.00 6.56 -8.25
N ILE A 69 -6.39 5.65 -7.49
CA ILE A 69 -7.08 4.51 -6.87
C ILE A 69 -6.79 4.40 -5.38
N PHE A 70 -7.75 3.87 -4.63
CA PHE A 70 -7.57 3.54 -3.22
C PHE A 70 -8.22 2.21 -2.88
N GLU A 71 -7.73 1.54 -1.84
CA GLU A 71 -8.32 0.31 -1.31
C GLU A 71 -8.29 0.36 0.22
N VAL A 72 -9.38 -0.10 0.85
CA VAL A 72 -9.46 -0.34 2.29
C VAL A 72 -9.85 -1.79 2.49
N SER A 73 -8.91 -2.63 2.92
CA SER A 73 -9.15 -4.07 3.03
C SER A 73 -8.15 -4.75 3.96
N ASP A 74 -8.40 -6.03 4.24
CA ASP A 74 -7.52 -6.81 5.10
C ASP A 74 -6.28 -7.32 4.36
N ILE A 75 -5.17 -7.31 5.07
CA ILE A 75 -3.97 -8.11 4.80
C ILE A 75 -3.85 -9.18 5.89
N VAL A 76 -3.00 -10.19 5.68
CA VAL A 76 -2.75 -11.22 6.70
C VAL A 76 -1.30 -11.16 7.13
N LYS A 77 -1.06 -11.22 8.45
CA LYS A 77 0.28 -11.34 9.02
C LYS A 77 0.33 -12.55 9.95
N LEU A 78 1.45 -13.27 9.89
CA LEU A 78 1.76 -14.31 10.87
C LEU A 78 1.97 -13.69 12.25
N ASP A 79 1.43 -14.32 13.28
CA ASP A 79 1.51 -13.89 14.68
C ASP A 79 1.31 -15.05 15.65
N ASP A 80 1.40 -14.77 16.95
CA ASP A 80 1.25 -15.77 18.03
C ASP A 80 -0.22 -16.06 18.40
N SER A 81 -1.18 -15.73 17.52
CA SER A 81 -2.59 -16.07 17.75
C SER A 81 -2.79 -17.59 17.74
N VAL A 82 -3.95 -18.04 18.23
CA VAL A 82 -4.30 -19.48 18.28
C VAL A 82 -4.21 -20.16 16.91
N ILE A 83 -4.49 -19.41 15.84
CA ILE A 83 -4.45 -19.90 14.46
C ILE A 83 -3.12 -19.59 13.74
N GLY A 84 -2.21 -18.86 14.39
CA GLY A 84 -0.88 -18.49 13.88
C GLY A 84 -0.86 -17.32 12.90
N ALA A 85 -1.98 -16.63 12.69
CA ALA A 85 -2.08 -15.47 11.81
C ALA A 85 -3.31 -14.62 12.13
N SER A 86 -3.23 -13.31 11.88
CA SER A 86 -4.39 -12.41 12.00
C SER A 86 -4.60 -11.58 10.74
N ASN A 87 -5.87 -11.28 10.48
CA ASN A 87 -6.26 -10.23 9.55
C ASN A 87 -5.94 -8.87 10.18
N LYS A 88 -5.42 -7.95 9.37
CA LYS A 88 -5.18 -6.57 9.74
C LYS A 88 -5.78 -5.64 8.70
N ARG A 89 -6.63 -4.70 9.15
CA ARG A 89 -7.26 -3.72 8.25
C ARG A 89 -6.27 -2.63 7.83
N TYR A 90 -6.05 -2.50 6.53
CA TYR A 90 -5.16 -1.51 5.95
C TYR A 90 -5.91 -0.58 4.99
N PHE A 91 -5.33 0.60 4.80
CA PHE A 91 -5.80 1.62 3.87
C PHE A 91 -4.64 2.14 3.02
N SER A 92 -4.79 2.00 1.72
CA SER A 92 -3.76 2.33 0.73
C SER A 92 -4.32 3.17 -0.40
N GLY A 93 -3.47 4.00 -0.99
CA GLY A 93 -3.82 4.86 -2.12
C GLY A 93 -2.64 4.99 -3.06
N ILE A 94 -2.90 4.96 -4.38
CA ILE A 94 -1.88 5.11 -5.42
C ILE A 94 -2.35 6.13 -6.47
N ILE A 95 -1.41 6.97 -6.93
CA ILE A 95 -1.59 7.79 -8.12
C ILE A 95 -0.54 7.37 -9.16
N ALA A 96 -0.98 7.10 -10.39
CA ALA A 96 -0.12 7.02 -11.56
C ALA A 96 -0.39 8.24 -12.46
N ALA A 97 0.66 8.96 -12.86
CA ALA A 97 0.55 10.18 -13.65
C ALA A 97 1.82 10.46 -14.44
N ASN A 98 1.81 11.49 -15.29
CA ASN A 98 3.00 11.91 -16.04
C ASN A 98 4.10 12.49 -15.12
N THR A 99 3.76 12.84 -13.88
CA THR A 99 4.65 13.33 -12.82
C THR A 99 4.30 12.62 -11.51
N SER A 100 5.16 12.71 -10.50
CA SER A 100 4.99 11.96 -9.25
C SER A 100 3.70 12.29 -8.49
N LEU A 101 3.27 13.55 -8.41
CA LEU A 101 2.07 13.97 -7.66
C LEU A 101 2.06 13.49 -6.18
N LEU A 102 3.24 13.42 -5.55
CA LEU A 102 3.37 13.00 -4.15
C LEU A 102 2.62 13.94 -3.20
N GLU A 103 2.66 15.24 -3.49
CA GLU A 103 1.99 16.27 -2.70
C GLU A 103 0.47 16.15 -2.80
N ASP A 104 -0.07 15.80 -3.97
CA ASP A 104 -1.50 15.52 -4.16
C ASP A 104 -1.95 14.31 -3.33
N LEU A 105 -1.15 13.24 -3.34
CA LEU A 105 -1.44 12.04 -2.56
C LEU A 105 -1.37 12.31 -1.05
N GLN A 106 -0.33 13.01 -0.61
CA GLN A 106 -0.15 13.41 0.78
C GLN A 106 -1.29 14.33 1.25
N GLY A 107 -1.70 15.30 0.41
CA GLY A 107 -2.81 16.20 0.69
C GLY A 107 -4.15 15.48 0.79
N ALA A 108 -4.41 14.52 -0.10
CA ALA A 108 -5.62 13.69 -0.05
C ALA A 108 -5.70 12.86 1.24
N LEU A 109 -4.61 12.18 1.61
CA LEU A 109 -4.53 11.42 2.86
C LEU A 109 -4.71 12.33 4.08
N THR A 110 -3.95 13.44 4.15
CA THR A 110 -4.03 14.42 5.24
C THR A 110 -5.45 14.94 5.41
N MET A 111 -6.14 15.28 4.32
CA MET A 111 -7.50 15.78 4.37
C MET A 111 -8.48 14.73 4.91
N VAL A 112 -8.34 13.46 4.48
CA VAL A 112 -9.21 12.36 4.97
C VAL A 112 -9.01 12.15 6.47
N MET A 113 -7.76 12.08 6.93
CA MET A 113 -7.45 11.89 8.35
C MET A 113 -7.89 13.08 9.20
N LYS A 114 -7.68 14.31 8.72
CA LYS A 114 -8.14 15.53 9.39
C LYS A 114 -9.67 15.59 9.54
N LYS A 115 -10.42 15.12 8.54
CA LYS A 115 -11.88 14.99 8.65
C LYS A 115 -12.32 14.02 9.73
N ALA A 116 -11.48 13.03 10.05
CA ALA A 116 -11.68 12.13 11.18
C ALA A 116 -11.13 12.68 12.51
N GLY A 117 -10.62 13.92 12.54
CA GLY A 117 -10.02 14.53 13.73
C GLY A 117 -8.60 14.06 14.03
N ILE A 118 -7.92 13.44 13.05
CA ILE A 118 -6.56 12.91 13.19
C ILE A 118 -5.57 13.85 12.50
N GLU A 119 -4.56 14.29 13.24
CA GLU A 119 -3.43 15.06 12.70
C GLU A 119 -2.24 14.12 12.43
N LEU A 120 -1.76 14.12 11.19
CA LEU A 120 -0.64 13.30 10.75
C LEU A 120 0.68 14.09 10.80
N THR A 121 1.76 13.40 11.14
CA THR A 121 3.14 13.90 10.96
C THR A 121 3.90 13.01 9.98
N TYR A 122 4.72 13.63 9.13
CA TYR A 122 5.53 12.95 8.13
C TYR A 122 7.00 13.15 8.45
N LEU A 123 7.77 12.06 8.56
CA LEU A 123 9.22 12.12 8.77
C LEU A 123 9.92 11.42 7.60
N ILE A 124 10.88 12.12 6.96
CA ILE A 124 11.64 11.57 5.84
C ILE A 124 12.27 10.24 6.28
N SER A 125 12.03 9.20 5.48
CA SER A 125 12.52 7.85 5.73
C SER A 125 12.66 7.13 4.40
N ASP A 126 13.72 6.35 4.21
CA ASP A 126 13.87 5.54 3.01
C ASP A 126 13.21 4.17 3.20
N LYS A 127 12.48 3.73 2.17
CA LYS A 127 11.95 2.36 2.06
C LYS A 127 12.50 1.71 0.79
N PRO A 128 12.76 0.39 0.79
CA PRO A 128 13.34 -0.27 -0.38
C PRO A 128 12.52 -0.14 -1.68
N HIS A 129 11.20 -0.04 -1.55
CA HIS A 129 10.29 0.07 -2.69
C HIS A 129 10.06 1.51 -3.17
N PHE A 130 10.56 2.50 -2.43
CA PHE A 130 10.50 3.91 -2.79
C PHE A 130 11.85 4.45 -3.28
N ILE A 131 11.84 5.61 -3.91
CA ILE A 131 13.04 6.36 -4.27
C ILE A 131 13.59 7.04 -3.01
N ASN A 132 14.90 6.93 -2.79
CA ASN A 132 15.57 7.56 -1.64
C ASN A 132 15.30 9.07 -1.57
N ASN A 133 15.09 9.58 -0.37
CA ASN A 133 14.69 10.96 -0.09
C ASN A 133 13.35 11.41 -0.72
N GLN A 134 12.56 10.49 -1.28
CA GLN A 134 11.22 10.76 -1.81
C GLN A 134 10.16 9.87 -1.15
N SER A 135 10.38 9.56 0.13
CA SER A 135 9.45 8.84 0.99
C SER A 135 9.51 9.34 2.43
N ALA A 136 8.42 9.10 3.15
CA ALA A 136 8.27 9.45 4.55
C ALA A 136 7.47 8.39 5.30
N ASP A 137 7.84 8.20 6.56
CA ASP A 137 7.07 7.48 7.55
C ASP A 137 5.94 8.39 8.05
N ILE A 138 4.76 7.80 8.26
CA ILE A 138 3.55 8.50 8.68
C ILE A 138 3.28 8.18 10.14
N TYR A 139 3.11 9.22 10.97
CA TYR A 139 2.90 9.11 12.40
C TYR A 139 1.60 9.76 12.86
N ILE A 140 1.02 9.21 13.92
CA ILE A 140 0.07 9.90 14.79
C ILE A 140 0.75 10.07 16.15
N GLY A 141 1.07 11.32 16.52
CA GLY A 141 1.91 11.60 17.67
C GLY A 141 3.30 10.94 17.54
N LYS A 142 3.55 9.89 18.33
CA LYS A 142 4.80 9.11 18.30
C LYS A 142 4.63 7.72 17.68
N VAL A 143 3.42 7.34 17.28
CA VAL A 143 3.11 6.00 16.77
C VAL A 143 3.23 5.99 15.26
N LEU A 144 4.11 5.14 14.73
CA LEU A 144 4.23 4.87 13.30
C LEU A 144 3.00 4.09 12.82
N ILE A 145 2.32 4.61 11.81
CA ILE A 145 1.11 3.98 11.25
C ILE A 145 1.28 3.47 9.82
N GLY A 146 2.34 3.88 9.12
CA GLY A 146 2.57 3.48 7.73
C GLY A 146 3.61 4.36 7.04
N SER A 147 3.62 4.34 5.71
CA SER A 147 4.55 5.13 4.89
C SER A 147 3.92 5.63 3.60
N ILE A 148 4.49 6.68 3.04
CA ILE A 148 4.14 7.28 1.74
C ILE A 148 5.41 7.55 0.94
N GLY A 149 5.36 7.45 -0.38
CA GLY A 149 6.50 7.81 -1.22
C GLY A 149 6.29 7.60 -2.71
N VAL A 150 7.35 7.89 -3.46
CA VAL A 150 7.45 7.66 -4.91
C VAL A 150 8.08 6.29 -5.15
N PHE A 151 7.40 5.41 -5.87
CA PHE A 151 7.91 4.06 -6.13
C PHE A 151 9.17 4.09 -7.00
N ASN A 152 10.10 3.18 -6.71
CA ASN A 152 11.28 2.98 -7.53
C ASN A 152 10.88 2.47 -8.92
N SER A 153 11.27 3.19 -9.96
CA SER A 153 10.91 2.85 -11.35
C SER A 153 11.39 1.46 -11.76
N ASN A 154 12.49 0.95 -11.20
CA ASN A 154 12.96 -0.41 -11.50
C ASN A 154 11.99 -1.48 -11.01
N ILE A 155 11.28 -1.25 -9.91
CA ILE A 155 10.29 -2.19 -9.38
C ILE A 155 9.05 -2.16 -10.27
N VAL A 156 8.54 -0.95 -10.53
CA VAL A 156 7.27 -0.77 -11.25
C VAL A 156 7.41 -1.09 -12.74
N ASN A 157 8.46 -0.64 -13.41
CA ASN A 157 8.65 -0.86 -14.84
C ASN A 157 8.99 -2.33 -15.13
N ASN A 158 9.95 -2.92 -14.41
CA ASN A 158 10.43 -4.27 -14.76
C ASN A 158 9.40 -5.37 -14.45
N HIS A 159 8.58 -5.21 -13.40
CA HIS A 159 7.59 -6.25 -13.03
C HIS A 159 6.20 -5.98 -13.58
N PHE A 160 5.78 -4.71 -13.68
CA PHE A 160 4.42 -4.36 -14.06
C PHE A 160 4.31 -3.65 -15.42
N ASN A 161 5.42 -3.39 -16.10
CA ASN A 161 5.48 -2.70 -17.39
C ASN A 161 4.79 -1.32 -17.36
N ILE A 162 4.89 -0.60 -16.24
CA ILE A 162 4.37 0.76 -16.11
C ILE A 162 5.51 1.76 -16.31
N GLN A 163 5.35 2.64 -17.31
CA GLN A 163 6.34 3.66 -17.67
C GLN A 163 6.14 5.00 -16.95
N TYR A 164 5.05 5.13 -16.20
CA TYR A 164 4.69 6.34 -15.49
C TYR A 164 5.19 6.32 -14.05
N PRO A 165 5.56 7.48 -13.46
CA PRO A 165 5.75 7.60 -12.02
C PRO A 165 4.50 7.16 -11.25
N LEU A 166 4.71 6.40 -10.18
CA LEU A 166 3.69 6.07 -9.19
C LEU A 166 4.07 6.64 -7.84
N VAL A 167 3.09 7.19 -7.14
CA VAL A 167 3.17 7.47 -5.71
C VAL A 167 2.16 6.63 -4.96
N GLY A 168 2.54 6.17 -3.77
CA GLY A 168 1.67 5.36 -2.94
C GLY A 168 1.83 5.64 -1.46
N PHE A 169 0.77 5.41 -0.70
CA PHE A 169 0.84 5.24 0.73
C PHE A 169 0.13 3.95 1.14
N GLU A 170 0.50 3.46 2.31
CA GLU A 170 -0.20 2.37 2.99
C GLU A 170 -0.14 2.61 4.49
N ILE A 171 -1.28 2.60 5.16
CA ILE A 171 -1.40 2.77 6.62
C ILE A 171 -2.20 1.63 7.26
N ASN A 172 -1.82 1.26 8.48
CA ASN A 172 -2.53 0.30 9.31
C ASN A 172 -3.71 1.01 10.02
N LEU A 173 -4.94 0.72 9.59
CA LEU A 173 -6.12 1.32 10.19
C LEU A 173 -6.46 0.77 11.57
N GLU A 174 -6.01 -0.44 11.94
CA GLU A 174 -6.21 -0.94 13.31
C GLU A 174 -5.44 -0.09 14.30
N THR A 175 -4.17 0.22 14.01
CA THR A 175 -3.36 1.11 14.86
C THR A 175 -3.98 2.49 14.96
N VAL A 176 -4.53 3.02 13.87
CA VAL A 176 -5.28 4.29 13.89
C VAL A 176 -6.50 4.19 14.82
N TYR A 177 -7.29 3.12 14.70
CA TYR A 177 -8.49 2.91 15.50
C TYR A 177 -8.18 2.74 17.00
N ASP A 178 -7.11 2.03 17.33
CA ASP A 178 -6.66 1.81 18.71
C ASP A 178 -6.23 3.13 19.39
N ILE A 179 -5.61 4.04 18.64
CA ILE A 179 -5.24 5.37 19.15
C ILE A 179 -6.50 6.22 19.45
N PHE A 180 -7.57 6.03 18.67
CA PHE A 180 -8.79 6.81 18.80
C PHE A 180 -9.79 6.25 19.83
N SER A 181 -9.72 4.95 20.09
CA SER A 181 -10.64 4.25 21.00
C SER A 181 -10.17 4.27 22.47
N ASN A 182 -8.95 4.75 22.72
CA ASN A 182 -8.36 4.95 24.06
C ASN A 182 -8.34 6.42 24.43
#